data_AF-A0A954TY30-F1
#
_entry.id   AF-A0A954TY30-F1
#
_cell.length_a   1.000
_cell.length_b   1.000
_cell.length_c   1.000
_cell.angle_alpha   90.00
_cell.angle_beta   90.00
_cell.angle_gamma   90.00
#
_symmetry.space_group_name_H-M   'P 1'
#
loop_
_entity.id
_entity.type
_entity.pdbx_description
1 polymer ?
#
loop_
_entity_poly.entity_id
_entity_poly.type
_entity_poly.pdbx_seq_one_letter_code
_entity_poly.pdbx_strand_id
1 'polypeptide(L)'
;MGAAYFIVVNSQDPGFDTTVDGKALSRHARQIDAIAIKLGFKSLDEHCSQSPDDARLQMADLMGIEDEFDLPADAEETLKNMPPEEWYDASHGLDYANKVADHIRQNPTSVKDPDAVLYDLDTMITVLTEAASRGLQWHLQVDF
;
A
#
# COMPACT_ATOMS: atom_id res chain seq x y z
N MET A 1 -2.56 6.30 17.36
CA MET A 1 -1.78 5.74 16.25
C MET A 1 -2.74 4.98 15.39
N GLY A 2 -2.75 5.29 14.11
CA GLY A 2 -3.74 4.80 13.18
C GLY A 2 -3.07 4.69 11.84
N ALA A 3 -3.11 3.50 11.27
CA ALA A 3 -2.36 3.22 10.07
C ALA A 3 -3.03 3.76 8.80
N ALA A 4 -2.23 4.00 7.77
CA ALA A 4 -2.67 4.40 6.45
C ALA A 4 -1.88 3.64 5.38
N TYR A 5 -2.55 3.19 4.33
CA TYR A 5 -1.89 2.64 3.15
C TYR A 5 -1.62 3.75 2.13
N PHE A 6 -0.38 3.89 1.68
CA PHE A 6 -0.04 4.82 0.61
C PHE A 6 0.65 4.10 -0.54
N ILE A 7 0.59 4.72 -1.72
CA ILE A 7 1.15 4.17 -2.96
C ILE A 7 2.55 4.72 -3.17
N VAL A 8 3.47 3.82 -3.45
CA VAL A 8 4.81 4.15 -3.94
C VAL A 8 4.89 3.74 -5.40
N VAL A 9 5.50 4.59 -6.23
CA VAL A 9 5.78 4.31 -7.64
C VAL A 9 7.28 4.31 -7.89
N ASN A 10 7.76 3.53 -8.85
CA ASN A 10 9.19 3.40 -9.16
C ASN A 10 9.76 4.60 -9.95
N SER A 11 9.39 5.82 -9.55
CA SER A 11 9.92 7.08 -10.08
C SER A 11 9.94 8.14 -8.99
N GLN A 12 11.09 8.78 -8.77
CA GLN A 12 11.25 9.86 -7.79
C GLN A 12 10.48 11.12 -8.18
N ASP A 13 10.36 11.39 -9.49
CA ASP A 13 9.53 12.47 -10.03
C ASP A 13 8.60 11.89 -11.10
N PRO A 14 7.44 11.35 -10.70
CA PRO A 14 6.51 10.72 -11.61
C PRO A 14 5.77 11.75 -12.50
N GLY A 15 5.82 13.04 -12.16
CA GLY A 15 5.13 14.11 -12.88
C GLY A 15 3.61 14.13 -12.66
N PHE A 16 3.12 13.53 -11.57
CA PHE A 16 1.72 13.57 -11.12
C PHE A 16 1.65 13.39 -9.59
N ASP A 17 0.48 13.67 -9.02
CA ASP A 17 0.23 13.49 -7.58
C ASP A 17 0.04 12.01 -7.24
N THR A 18 0.86 11.49 -6.33
CA THR A 18 0.81 10.09 -5.87
C THR A 18 0.16 9.94 -4.49
N THR A 19 -0.40 11.01 -3.94
CA THR A 19 -0.96 11.01 -2.58
C THR A 19 -2.27 10.24 -2.49
N VAL A 20 -2.39 9.42 -1.45
CA VAL A 20 -3.61 8.69 -1.07
C VAL A 20 -3.75 8.82 0.45
N ASP A 21 -4.95 9.15 0.97
CA ASP A 21 -5.13 9.25 2.43
C ASP A 21 -5.00 7.86 3.07
N GLY A 22 -5.69 6.85 2.53
CA GLY A 22 -5.41 5.45 2.83
C GLY A 22 -5.81 4.98 4.23
N LYS A 23 -6.30 5.90 5.07
CA LYS A 23 -6.81 5.59 6.41
C LYS A 23 -8.06 4.74 6.36
N ALA A 24 -8.94 4.94 5.37
CA ALA A 24 -10.13 4.11 5.23
C ALA A 24 -9.75 2.70 4.75
N LEU A 25 -8.77 2.60 3.84
CA LEU A 25 -8.20 1.29 3.45
C LEU A 25 -7.68 0.52 4.66
N SER A 26 -6.89 1.18 5.53
CA SER A 26 -6.37 0.53 6.73
C SER A 26 -7.46 0.11 7.72
N ARG A 27 -8.41 1.01 8.02
CA ARG A 27 -9.53 0.73 8.95
C ARG A 27 -10.42 -0.42 8.48
N HIS A 28 -10.54 -0.60 7.16
CA HIS A 28 -11.41 -1.60 6.55
C HIS A 28 -10.64 -2.72 5.85
N ALA A 29 -9.33 -2.86 6.09
CA ALA A 29 -8.45 -3.80 5.40
C ALA A 29 -9.01 -5.22 5.36
N ARG A 30 -9.45 -5.76 6.50
CA ARG A 30 -10.05 -7.10 6.58
C ARG A 30 -11.28 -7.31 5.66
N GLN A 31 -12.09 -6.27 5.49
CA GLN A 31 -13.29 -6.35 4.64
C GLN A 31 -12.89 -6.24 3.17
N ILE A 32 -11.93 -5.36 2.86
CA ILE A 32 -11.36 -5.19 1.52
C ILE A 32 -10.64 -6.47 1.08
N ASP A 33 -9.79 -7.05 1.92
CA ASP A 33 -9.07 -8.31 1.65
C ASP A 33 -10.03 -9.47 1.40
N ALA A 34 -11.11 -9.56 2.19
CA ALA A 34 -12.13 -10.58 1.98
C ALA A 34 -12.84 -10.44 0.62
N ILE A 35 -12.96 -9.21 0.09
CA ILE A 35 -13.48 -8.94 -1.26
C ILE A 35 -12.41 -9.29 -2.30
N ALA A 36 -11.20 -8.78 -2.14
CA ALA A 36 -10.07 -9.03 -3.04
C ALA A 36 -9.79 -10.51 -3.27
N ILE A 37 -9.69 -11.29 -2.18
CA ILE A 37 -9.45 -12.74 -2.24
C ILE A 37 -10.59 -13.46 -2.98
N LYS A 38 -11.84 -13.06 -2.75
CA LYS A 38 -13.00 -13.63 -3.49
C LYS A 38 -12.95 -13.32 -4.98
N LEU A 39 -12.35 -12.19 -5.35
CA LEU A 39 -12.16 -11.76 -6.73
C LEU A 39 -10.89 -12.35 -7.36
N GLY A 40 -10.08 -13.10 -6.61
CA GLY A 40 -8.86 -13.74 -7.09
C GLY A 40 -7.59 -12.90 -6.95
N PHE A 41 -7.62 -11.81 -6.18
CA PHE A 41 -6.47 -10.96 -5.92
C PHE A 41 -5.81 -11.23 -4.56
N LYS A 42 -4.57 -10.75 -4.42
CA LYS A 42 -3.81 -10.66 -3.16
C LYS A 42 -4.45 -9.65 -2.18
N SER A 43 -4.15 -9.78 -0.89
CA SER A 43 -4.54 -8.79 0.14
C SER A 43 -3.80 -7.45 -0.04
N LEU A 44 -4.23 -6.41 0.70
CA LEU A 44 -3.49 -5.14 0.76
C LEU A 44 -2.07 -5.34 1.31
N ASP A 45 -1.92 -6.11 2.37
CA ASP A 45 -0.62 -6.40 2.99
C ASP A 45 0.32 -7.18 2.05
N GLU A 46 -0.22 -8.06 1.21
CA GLU A 46 0.57 -8.77 0.20
C GLU A 46 1.02 -7.87 -0.95
N HIS A 47 0.36 -6.74 -1.19
CA HIS A 47 0.85 -5.70 -2.10
C HIS A 47 1.82 -4.73 -1.41
N CYS A 48 2.05 -4.86 -0.10
CA CYS A 48 3.03 -4.04 0.59
C CYS A 48 4.44 -4.52 0.29
N SER A 49 5.32 -3.56 0.03
CA SER A 49 6.75 -3.79 -0.06
C SER A 49 7.48 -2.56 0.45
N GLN A 50 8.72 -2.73 0.84
CA GLN A 50 9.55 -1.62 1.29
C GLN A 50 11.01 -1.91 1.00
N SER A 51 11.77 -0.85 0.73
CA SER A 51 13.20 -0.94 0.60
C SER A 51 13.85 -1.29 1.96
N PRO A 52 15.05 -1.90 1.97
CA PRO A 52 15.78 -2.14 3.21
C PRO A 52 16.04 -0.85 4.00
N ASP A 53 16.19 0.29 3.32
CA ASP A 53 16.40 1.59 3.94
C ASP A 53 15.13 2.10 4.65
N ASP A 54 13.96 2.00 4.00
CA ASP A 54 12.68 2.36 4.63
C ASP A 54 12.37 1.46 5.82
N ALA A 55 12.61 0.15 5.68
CA ALA A 55 12.43 -0.81 6.75
C ALA A 55 13.35 -0.52 7.95
N ARG A 56 14.57 -0.07 7.68
CA ARG A 56 15.53 0.36 8.69
C ARG A 56 15.02 1.55 9.49
N LEU A 57 14.50 2.56 8.79
CA LEU A 57 13.94 3.78 9.38
C LEU A 57 12.71 3.46 10.23
N GLN A 58 11.81 2.62 9.72
CA GLN A 58 10.63 2.15 10.46
C GLN A 58 11.01 1.34 11.73
N MET A 59 12.02 0.47 11.62
CA MET A 59 12.51 -0.32 12.76
C MET A 59 13.13 0.58 13.85
N ALA A 60 13.88 1.60 13.45
CA ALA A 60 14.47 2.57 14.38
C ALA A 60 13.38 3.36 15.13
N ASP A 61 12.37 3.86 14.42
CA ASP A 61 11.23 4.55 15.02
C ASP A 61 10.45 3.66 15.99
N LEU A 62 10.17 2.41 15.60
CA LEU A 62 9.49 1.42 16.46
C LEU A 62 10.27 1.13 17.75
N MET A 63 11.60 1.17 17.71
CA MET A 63 12.46 0.96 18.88
C MET A 63 12.83 2.26 19.62
N GLY A 64 12.37 3.43 19.14
CA GLY A 64 12.70 4.73 19.72
C GLY A 64 14.17 5.10 19.61
N ILE A 65 14.84 4.68 18.55
CA ILE A 65 16.25 4.97 18.26
C ILE A 65 16.30 6.20 17.34
N GLU A 66 17.05 7.23 17.75
CA GLU A 66 17.15 8.50 16.99
C GLU A 66 17.99 8.36 15.71
N ASP A 67 19.05 7.55 15.75
CA ASP A 67 19.91 7.28 14.61
C ASP A 67 19.66 5.86 14.11
N GLU A 68 19.12 5.73 12.90
CA GLU A 68 18.75 4.44 12.33
C GLU A 68 20.00 3.54 12.04
N PHE A 69 21.23 4.07 12.18
CA PHE A 69 22.48 3.30 12.15
C PHE A 69 22.88 2.71 13.52
N ASP A 70 22.22 3.10 14.61
CA ASP A 70 22.42 2.56 15.96
C ASP A 70 21.52 1.33 16.25
N LEU A 71 20.93 0.74 15.21
CA LEU A 71 20.16 -0.49 15.34
C LEU A 71 21.01 -1.64 15.92
N PRO A 72 20.44 -2.43 16.84
CA PRO A 72 21.14 -3.59 17.40
C PRO A 72 21.41 -4.63 16.30
N ALA A 73 22.46 -5.44 16.49
CA ALA A 73 22.97 -6.34 15.46
C ALA A 73 21.94 -7.38 14.97
N ASP A 74 21.00 -7.76 15.83
CA ASP A 74 19.87 -8.66 15.51
C ASP A 74 18.83 -7.98 14.60
N ALA A 75 18.56 -6.69 14.79
CA ALA A 75 17.73 -5.90 13.88
C ALA A 75 18.40 -5.76 12.50
N GLU A 76 19.70 -5.46 12.48
CA GLU A 76 20.52 -5.42 11.27
C GLU A 76 20.54 -6.76 10.51
N GLU A 77 20.64 -7.89 11.23
CA GLU A 77 20.56 -9.22 10.62
C GLU A 77 19.15 -9.50 10.06
N THR A 78 18.10 -9.02 10.73
CA THR A 78 16.72 -9.15 10.24
C THR A 78 16.53 -8.38 8.93
N LEU A 79 17.02 -7.14 8.84
CA LEU A 79 16.95 -6.31 7.63
C LEU A 79 17.71 -6.95 6.46
N LYS A 80 18.87 -7.57 6.71
CA LYS A 80 19.64 -8.28 5.68
C LYS A 80 18.94 -9.52 5.11
N ASN A 81 18.06 -10.12 5.90
CA ASN A 81 17.29 -11.29 5.51
C ASN A 81 15.90 -10.94 4.95
N MET A 82 15.57 -9.65 4.84
CA MET A 82 14.32 -9.23 4.22
C MET A 82 14.29 -9.57 2.73
N PRO A 83 13.10 -9.88 2.19
CA PRO A 83 12.94 -9.99 0.74
C PRO A 83 13.32 -8.65 0.07
N PRO A 84 13.83 -8.70 -1.17
CA PRO A 84 14.05 -7.49 -1.93
C PRO A 84 12.70 -6.78 -2.17
N GLU A 85 12.77 -5.47 -2.36
CA GLU A 85 11.62 -4.65 -2.72
C GLU A 85 10.92 -5.21 -3.97
N GLU A 86 9.63 -5.49 -3.83
CA GLU A 86 8.78 -6.07 -4.87
C GLU A 86 7.98 -4.96 -5.54
N TRP A 87 8.03 -4.96 -6.87
CA TRP A 87 7.39 -3.96 -7.71
C TRP A 87 6.33 -4.62 -8.60
N TYR A 88 5.08 -4.20 -8.44
CA TYR A 88 3.94 -4.68 -9.21
C TYR A 88 3.67 -3.81 -10.43
N ASP A 89 3.17 -4.39 -11.51
CA ASP A 89 2.74 -3.61 -12.66
C ASP A 89 1.54 -2.71 -12.28
N ALA A 90 1.57 -1.43 -12.67
CA ALA A 90 0.49 -0.49 -12.35
C ALA A 90 -0.86 -0.90 -12.94
N SER A 91 -0.89 -1.59 -14.09
CA SER A 91 -2.14 -2.11 -14.65
C SER A 91 -2.75 -3.23 -13.80
N HIS A 92 -1.91 -4.04 -13.13
CA HIS A 92 -2.39 -5.05 -12.18
C HIS A 92 -3.03 -4.40 -10.95
N GLY A 93 -2.40 -3.35 -10.41
CA GLY A 93 -2.98 -2.58 -9.31
C GLY A 93 -4.27 -1.86 -9.70
N LEU A 94 -4.31 -1.33 -10.93
CA LEU A 94 -5.48 -0.66 -11.45
C LEU A 94 -6.66 -1.62 -11.58
N ASP A 95 -6.44 -2.84 -12.09
CA ASP A 95 -7.49 -3.87 -12.14
C ASP A 95 -7.96 -4.25 -10.73
N TYR A 96 -7.04 -4.47 -9.79
CA TYR A 96 -7.36 -4.70 -8.38
C TYR A 96 -8.29 -3.62 -7.82
N ALA A 97 -7.89 -2.35 -7.90
CA ALA A 97 -8.60 -1.24 -7.28
C ALA A 97 -9.98 -1.03 -7.92
N ASN A 98 -10.08 -1.13 -9.25
CA ASN A 98 -11.36 -1.06 -9.96
C ASN A 98 -12.31 -2.19 -9.56
N LYS A 99 -11.83 -3.44 -9.51
CA LYS A 99 -12.68 -4.60 -9.19
C LYS A 99 -13.20 -4.55 -7.76
N VAL A 100 -12.37 -4.15 -6.81
CA VAL A 100 -12.79 -3.96 -5.42
C VAL A 100 -13.79 -2.81 -5.30
N ALA A 101 -13.51 -1.66 -5.93
CA ALA A 101 -14.41 -0.52 -5.91
C ALA A 101 -15.77 -0.85 -6.54
N ASP A 102 -15.79 -1.53 -7.69
CA ASP A 102 -17.02 -1.96 -8.35
C ASP A 102 -17.82 -2.94 -7.50
N HIS A 103 -17.15 -3.87 -6.81
CA HIS A 103 -17.83 -4.76 -5.87
C HIS A 103 -18.49 -3.99 -4.73
N ILE A 104 -17.81 -3.01 -4.14
CA ILE A 104 -18.34 -2.18 -3.05
C ILE A 104 -19.50 -1.31 -3.54
N ARG A 105 -19.40 -0.70 -4.73
CA ARG A 105 -20.50 0.07 -5.35
C ARG A 105 -21.75 -0.79 -5.55
N GLN A 106 -21.57 -2.04 -5.97
CA GLN A 106 -22.68 -2.99 -6.16
C GLN A 106 -23.20 -3.59 -4.84
N ASN A 107 -22.35 -3.66 -3.82
CA ASN A 107 -22.65 -4.26 -2.51
C ASN A 107 -22.17 -3.34 -1.38
N PRO A 108 -22.78 -2.16 -1.15
CA PRO A 108 -22.24 -1.18 -0.19
C PRO A 108 -22.14 -1.69 1.24
N THR A 109 -22.97 -2.67 1.63
CA THR A 109 -22.95 -3.31 2.95
C THR A 109 -21.77 -4.28 3.16
N SER A 110 -20.94 -4.51 2.14
CA SER A 110 -19.73 -5.34 2.25
C SER A 110 -18.65 -4.71 3.13
N VAL A 111 -18.67 -3.37 3.24
CA VAL A 111 -17.80 -2.57 4.11
C VAL A 111 -18.65 -1.71 5.06
N LYS A 112 -18.08 -1.26 6.19
CA LYS A 112 -18.84 -0.46 7.18
C LYS A 112 -19.01 1.00 6.75
N ASP A 113 -18.03 1.56 6.04
CA ASP A 113 -18.02 2.95 5.57
C ASP A 113 -17.67 2.98 4.07
N PRO A 114 -18.64 2.64 3.19
CA PRO A 114 -18.39 2.49 1.77
C PRO A 114 -17.92 3.78 1.10
N ASP A 115 -18.43 4.94 1.53
CA ASP A 115 -18.06 6.22 0.92
C ASP A 115 -16.59 6.57 1.20
N ALA A 116 -16.12 6.38 2.44
CA ALA A 116 -14.72 6.62 2.78
C ALA A 116 -13.77 5.63 2.08
N VAL A 117 -14.16 4.35 2.00
CA VAL A 117 -13.36 3.33 1.31
C VAL A 117 -13.30 3.60 -0.19
N LEU A 118 -14.43 3.97 -0.81
CA LEU A 118 -14.48 4.30 -2.23
C LEU A 118 -13.66 5.56 -2.55
N TYR A 119 -13.66 6.56 -1.66
CA TYR A 119 -12.81 7.74 -1.82
C TYR A 119 -11.31 7.38 -1.90
N ASP A 120 -10.83 6.55 -0.98
CA ASP A 120 -9.43 6.10 -1.01
C ASP A 120 -9.14 5.23 -2.26
N LEU A 121 -10.05 4.32 -2.61
CA LEU A 121 -9.92 3.48 -3.81
C LEU A 121 -9.94 4.29 -5.10
N ASP A 122 -10.77 5.32 -5.22
CA ASP A 122 -10.83 6.19 -6.41
C ASP A 122 -9.57 7.06 -6.54
N THR A 123 -9.01 7.49 -5.41
CA THR A 123 -7.71 8.15 -5.39
C THR A 123 -6.60 7.19 -5.86
N MET A 124 -6.59 5.95 -5.34
CA MET A 124 -5.69 4.89 -5.78
C MET A 124 -5.84 4.58 -7.28
N ILE A 125 -7.07 4.49 -7.80
CA ILE A 125 -7.36 4.29 -9.23
C ILE A 125 -6.77 5.44 -10.06
N THR A 126 -6.87 6.68 -9.59
CA THR A 126 -6.32 7.86 -10.28
C THR A 126 -4.80 7.76 -10.39
N VAL A 127 -4.11 7.51 -9.27
CA VAL A 127 -2.65 7.34 -9.20
C VAL A 127 -2.18 6.18 -10.10
N LEU A 128 -2.86 5.04 -10.04
CA LEU A 128 -2.49 3.85 -10.82
C LEU A 128 -2.80 3.99 -12.30
N THR A 129 -3.81 4.77 -12.68
CA THR A 129 -4.09 5.10 -14.08
C THR A 129 -2.94 5.91 -14.67
N GLU A 130 -2.49 6.94 -13.95
CA GLU A 130 -1.35 7.76 -14.34
C GLU A 130 -0.05 6.92 -14.40
N ALA A 131 0.20 6.07 -13.40
CA ALA A 131 1.34 5.17 -13.38
C ALA A 131 1.33 4.18 -14.55
N ALA A 132 0.18 3.55 -14.82
CA ALA A 132 0.02 2.58 -15.92
C ALA A 132 0.21 3.24 -17.29
N SER A 133 -0.27 4.48 -17.48
CA SER A 133 -0.07 5.22 -18.74
C SER A 133 1.41 5.49 -19.06
N ARG A 134 2.27 5.47 -18.04
CA ARG A 134 3.72 5.69 -18.13
C ARG A 134 4.53 4.38 -18.05
N GLY A 135 3.87 3.22 -17.89
CA GLY A 135 4.54 1.93 -17.71
C GLY A 135 5.32 1.81 -16.40
N LEU A 136 4.90 2.56 -15.37
CA LEU A 136 5.51 2.50 -14.04
C LEU A 136 5.02 1.29 -13.25
N GLN A 137 5.79 0.94 -12.23
CA GLN A 137 5.46 -0.08 -11.25
C GLN A 137 5.11 0.56 -9.92
N TRP A 138 4.44 -0.19 -9.05
CA TRP A 138 3.95 0.28 -7.76
C TRP A 138 4.02 -0.79 -6.68
N HIS A 139 3.93 -0.37 -5.43
CA HIS A 139 3.56 -1.20 -4.29
C HIS A 139 2.87 -0.33 -3.23
N LEU A 140 2.31 -0.96 -2.20
CA LEU A 140 1.84 -0.25 -1.01
C LEU A 140 2.95 -0.14 0.03
N GLN A 141 2.83 0.87 0.88
CA GLN A 141 3.51 0.96 2.16
C GLN A 141 2.50 1.36 3.25
N VAL A 142 2.85 1.12 4.51
CA VAL A 142 2.02 1.43 5.67
C VAL A 142 2.72 2.45 6.56
N ASP A 143 2.01 3.53 6.84
CA ASP A 143 2.39 4.56 7.83
C ASP A 143 1.55 4.39 9.11
N PHE A 144 2.07 4.67 10.33
CA PHE A 144 1.47 4.28 11.63
C PHE A 144 1.23 5.41 12.64
#